data_AF-A0A846T133-F1
#
_entry.id   AF-A0A846T133-F1
#
_cell.length_a   1.000
_cell.length_b   1.000
_cell.length_c   1.000
_cell.angle_alpha   90.00
_cell.angle_beta   90.00
_cell.angle_gamma   90.00
#
_symmetry.space_group_name_H-M   'P 1'
#
loop_
_entity.id
_entity.type
_entity.pdbx_description
1 polymer ?
#
loop_
_entity_poly.entity_id
_entity_poly.type
_entity_poly.pdbx_seq_one_letter_code
_entity_poly.pdbx_strand_id
1 'polypeptide(L)'
;MMKIKQLSRQVLVVAGLWLAATSVSANESAMAEELWSENYCEQAVSLAKQRGESPEALNMVSCRLLNYYQPSYWQCVIAAMQADSSMKLDAAREKCLAEY
;
A
#
# COMPACT_ATOMS: atom_id res chain seq x y z
N MET A 1 43.60 -12.02 39.87
CA MET A 1 43.89 -10.70 39.26
C MET A 1 43.62 -10.76 37.76
N MET A 2 43.00 -9.70 37.24
CA MET A 2 42.79 -9.27 35.84
C MET A 2 42.07 -10.15 34.80
N LYS A 3 41.03 -9.51 34.24
CA LYS A 3 40.24 -9.79 33.02
C LYS A 3 41.11 -9.86 31.77
N ILE A 4 40.71 -10.65 30.77
CA ILE A 4 40.62 -10.19 29.37
C ILE A 4 39.38 -10.82 28.72
N LYS A 5 38.46 -9.95 28.24
CA LYS A 5 37.37 -10.26 27.32
C LYS A 5 37.95 -10.19 25.90
N GLN A 6 37.70 -11.17 25.03
CA GLN A 6 37.79 -10.96 23.58
C GLN A 6 36.63 -11.64 22.86
N LEU A 7 35.61 -10.83 22.59
CA LEU A 7 34.58 -11.08 21.58
C LEU A 7 35.21 -10.82 20.21
N SER A 8 35.53 -11.86 19.45
CA SER A 8 35.90 -11.71 18.03
C SER A 8 34.65 -11.87 17.17
N ARG A 9 33.98 -10.74 16.94
CA ARG A 9 32.82 -10.54 16.08
C ARG A 9 33.29 -10.66 14.62
N GLN A 10 33.10 -11.82 14.00
CA GLN A 10 33.38 -12.01 12.57
C GLN A 10 32.28 -11.33 11.76
N VAL A 11 32.60 -10.19 11.14
CA VAL A 11 31.74 -9.51 10.16
C VAL A 11 32.09 -10.08 8.80
N LEU A 12 31.26 -11.00 8.29
CA LEU A 12 31.32 -11.44 6.90
C LEU A 12 30.66 -10.37 6.03
N VAL A 13 31.49 -9.66 5.28
CA VAL A 13 31.09 -8.77 4.19
C VAL A 13 30.64 -9.64 3.03
N VAL A 14 29.35 -9.62 2.68
CA VAL A 14 28.86 -10.25 1.44
C VAL A 14 28.86 -9.19 0.35
N ALA A 15 29.82 -9.30 -0.55
CA ALA A 15 29.94 -8.50 -1.75
C ALA A 15 28.77 -8.79 -2.71
N GLY A 16 28.23 -7.71 -3.28
CA GLY A 16 27.03 -7.72 -4.11
C GLY A 16 27.19 -8.51 -5.41
N LEU A 17 26.14 -9.24 -5.76
CA LEU A 17 25.90 -9.70 -7.12
C LEU A 17 24.91 -8.77 -7.82
N TRP A 18 25.28 -8.46 -9.05
CA TRP A 18 24.68 -7.50 -9.95
C TRP A 18 23.29 -7.96 -10.40
N LEU A 19 22.31 -7.07 -10.33
CA LEU A 19 21.03 -7.24 -11.00
C LEU A 19 21.01 -6.34 -12.24
N ALA A 20 21.33 -6.93 -13.38
CA ALA A 20 20.98 -6.37 -14.68
C ALA A 20 19.48 -6.63 -14.91
N ALA A 21 18.63 -5.64 -14.63
CA ALA A 21 17.22 -5.69 -14.98
C ALA A 21 17.06 -5.28 -16.46
N THR A 22 16.77 -6.27 -17.31
CA THR A 22 16.50 -6.09 -18.73
C THR A 22 15.13 -5.45 -18.95
N SER A 23 15.09 -4.46 -19.84
CA SER A 23 13.96 -3.58 -20.16
C SER A 23 12.86 -4.25 -21.01
N VAL A 24 12.10 -5.16 -20.40
CA VAL A 24 10.76 -5.59 -20.83
C VAL A 24 9.87 -5.47 -19.59
N SER A 25 9.39 -4.26 -19.29
CA SER A 25 8.69 -4.03 -18.02
C SER A 25 7.52 -3.07 -18.09
N ALA A 26 7.40 -2.21 -19.11
CA ALA A 26 6.38 -1.15 -19.09
C ALA A 26 4.93 -1.65 -19.21
N ASN A 27 4.67 -2.72 -19.98
CA ASN A 27 3.30 -3.24 -20.15
C ASN A 27 2.88 -4.16 -19.00
N GLU A 28 3.79 -5.02 -18.55
CA GLU A 28 3.60 -5.86 -17.36
C GLU A 28 3.47 -5.01 -16.09
N SER A 29 4.22 -3.91 -15.98
CA SER A 29 4.12 -2.98 -14.85
C SER A 29 2.80 -2.22 -14.83
N ALA A 30 2.30 -1.77 -15.99
CA ALA A 30 1.02 -1.07 -16.07
C ALA A 30 -0.16 -1.98 -15.66
N MET A 31 -0.16 -3.24 -16.14
CA MET A 31 -1.15 -4.24 -15.69
C MET A 31 -1.00 -4.57 -14.19
N ALA A 32 0.23 -4.67 -13.69
CA ALA A 32 0.45 -4.89 -12.26
C ALA A 32 -0.09 -3.72 -11.43
N GLU A 33 0.19 -2.47 -11.82
CA GLU A 33 -0.31 -1.26 -11.15
C GLU A 33 -1.83 -1.20 -11.10
N GLU A 34 -2.50 -1.58 -12.19
CA GLU A 34 -3.97 -1.66 -12.24
C GLU A 34 -4.51 -2.68 -11.22
N LEU A 35 -3.98 -3.90 -11.23
CA LEU A 35 -4.38 -4.96 -10.28
C LEU A 35 -4.10 -4.56 -8.83
N TRP A 36 -2.97 -3.90 -8.56
CA TRP A 36 -2.66 -3.40 -7.23
C TRP A 36 -3.63 -2.31 -6.80
N SER A 37 -3.99 -1.39 -7.71
CA SER A 37 -4.96 -0.34 -7.43
C SER A 37 -6.34 -0.91 -7.09
N GLU A 38 -6.85 -1.84 -7.90
CA GLU A 38 -8.12 -2.53 -7.64
C GLU A 38 -8.09 -3.25 -6.28
N ASN A 39 -7.02 -3.99 -5.99
CA ASN A 39 -6.89 -4.72 -4.74
C ASN A 39 -6.83 -3.79 -3.51
N TYR A 40 -6.20 -2.63 -3.60
CA TYR A 40 -6.22 -1.66 -2.49
C TYR A 40 -7.58 -0.97 -2.34
N CYS A 41 -8.27 -0.69 -3.45
CA CYS A 41 -9.64 -0.20 -3.38
C CYS A 41 -10.57 -1.20 -2.67
N GLU A 42 -10.51 -2.49 -3.03
CA GLU A 42 -11.31 -3.54 -2.39
C GLU A 42 -10.98 -3.68 -0.89
N GLN A 43 -9.72 -3.50 -0.50
CA GLN A 43 -9.32 -3.46 0.92
C GLN A 43 -9.94 -2.25 1.65
N ALA A 44 -9.95 -1.07 1.04
CA ALA A 44 -10.57 0.12 1.62
C ALA A 44 -12.09 -0.07 1.78
N VAL A 45 -12.78 -0.60 0.76
CA VAL A 45 -14.21 -0.92 0.82
C VAL A 45 -14.51 -1.99 1.88
N SER A 46 -13.68 -3.03 1.97
CA SER A 46 -13.81 -4.08 2.98
C SER A 46 -13.64 -3.52 4.40
N LEU A 47 -12.67 -2.63 4.62
CA LEU A 47 -12.48 -1.94 5.89
C LEU A 47 -13.70 -1.10 6.28
N ALA A 48 -14.24 -0.33 5.34
CA ALA A 48 -15.44 0.48 5.52
C ALA A 48 -16.66 -0.39 5.90
N LYS A 49 -16.82 -1.52 5.21
CA LYS A 49 -17.85 -2.52 5.51
C LYS A 49 -17.71 -3.13 6.91
N GLN A 50 -16.49 -3.49 7.32
CA GLN A 50 -16.22 -4.01 8.66
C GLN A 50 -16.55 -3.00 9.76
N ARG A 51 -16.45 -1.70 9.45
CA ARG A 51 -16.82 -0.59 10.35
C ARG A 51 -18.32 -0.27 10.34
N GLY A 52 -19.11 -0.98 9.55
CA GLY A 52 -20.56 -0.81 9.50
C GLY A 52 -21.04 0.33 8.63
N GLU A 53 -20.23 0.81 7.67
CA GLU A 53 -20.72 1.72 6.64
C GLU A 53 -21.82 1.04 5.81
N SER A 54 -22.86 1.80 5.45
CA SER A 54 -24.04 1.23 4.81
C SER A 54 -23.72 0.77 3.37
N PRO A 55 -24.42 -0.25 2.84
CA PRO A 55 -24.21 -0.69 1.47
C PRO A 55 -24.37 0.44 0.43
N GLU A 56 -25.28 1.38 0.68
CA GLU A 56 -25.49 2.55 -0.19
C GLU A 56 -24.26 3.45 -0.24
N ALA A 57 -23.57 3.64 0.89
CA ALA A 57 -22.32 4.40 0.95
C ALA A 57 -21.19 3.70 0.19
N LEU A 58 -21.12 2.37 0.29
CA LEU A 58 -20.08 1.56 -0.36
C LEU A 58 -20.30 1.38 -1.87
N ASN A 59 -21.56 1.29 -2.31
CA ASN A 59 -21.93 1.10 -3.72
C ASN A 59 -21.54 2.29 -4.62
N MET A 60 -21.22 3.45 -4.03
CA MET A 60 -20.66 4.59 -4.76
C MET A 60 -19.19 4.39 -5.16
N VAL A 61 -18.53 3.35 -4.64
CA VAL A 61 -17.13 3.01 -4.93
C VAL A 61 -17.12 1.76 -5.82
N SER A 62 -16.85 1.96 -7.11
CA SER A 62 -16.67 0.84 -8.04
C SER A 62 -15.18 0.64 -8.33
N CYS A 63 -14.53 -0.24 -7.58
CA CYS A 63 -13.07 -0.44 -7.67
C CYS A 63 -12.58 -0.76 -9.09
N ARG A 64 -13.39 -1.50 -9.86
CA ARG A 64 -13.12 -1.83 -11.26
C ARG A 64 -13.19 -0.63 -12.22
N LEU A 65 -14.04 0.35 -11.93
CA LEU A 65 -14.21 1.55 -12.76
C LEU A 65 -13.32 2.72 -12.29
N LEU A 66 -12.66 2.56 -11.15
CA LEU A 66 -11.77 3.55 -10.53
C LEU A 66 -10.28 3.17 -10.68
N ASN A 67 -9.97 2.32 -11.66
CA ASN A 67 -8.61 1.86 -11.98
C ASN A 67 -7.66 2.97 -12.46
N TYR A 68 -8.18 4.19 -12.69
CA TYR A 68 -7.40 5.37 -13.04
C TYR A 68 -6.64 5.99 -11.85
N TYR A 69 -6.96 5.60 -10.62
CA TYR A 69 -6.15 5.98 -9.47
C TYR A 69 -4.94 5.05 -9.34
N GLN A 70 -3.77 5.61 -9.07
CA GLN A 70 -2.57 4.83 -8.78
C GLN A 70 -2.72 4.12 -7.42
N PRO A 71 -2.01 2.99 -7.19
CA PRO A 71 -2.01 2.30 -5.91
C PRO A 71 -1.76 3.18 -4.68
N SER A 72 -0.92 4.23 -4.83
CA SER A 72 -0.58 5.19 -3.77
C SER A 72 -1.81 5.94 -3.22
N TYR A 73 -2.78 6.26 -4.07
CA TYR A 73 -4.04 6.90 -3.65
C TYR A 73 -4.80 6.02 -2.66
N TRP A 74 -5.02 4.76 -3.02
CA TRP A 74 -5.75 3.82 -2.17
C TRP A 74 -4.97 3.46 -0.89
N GLN A 75 -3.64 3.41 -0.97
CA GLN A 75 -2.79 3.28 0.22
C GLN A 75 -2.99 4.46 1.19
N CYS A 76 -3.08 5.70 0.68
CA CYS A 76 -3.43 6.86 1.50
C CYS A 76 -4.83 6.70 2.14
N VAL A 77 -5.83 6.28 1.36
CA VAL A 77 -7.22 6.10 1.85
C VAL A 77 -7.25 5.10 3.02
N ILE A 78 -6.60 3.94 2.84
CA ILE A 78 -6.50 2.92 3.90
C ILE A 78 -5.80 3.49 5.13
N ALA A 79 -4.67 4.19 4.95
CA ALA A 79 -3.92 4.78 6.05
C ALA A 79 -4.74 5.84 6.81
N ALA A 80 -5.48 6.68 6.09
CA ALA A 80 -6.35 7.70 6.69
C ALA A 80 -7.46 7.07 7.53
N MET A 81 -8.13 6.03 6.99
CA MET A 81 -9.12 5.27 7.74
C MET A 81 -8.49 4.56 8.94
N GLN A 82 -7.30 3.98 8.83
CA GLN A 82 -6.63 3.31 9.95
C GLN A 82 -6.21 4.29 11.07
N ALA A 83 -5.82 5.51 10.71
CA ALA A 83 -5.44 6.55 11.66
C ALA A 83 -6.63 7.12 12.46
N ASP A 84 -7.83 7.09 11.89
CA ASP A 84 -9.06 7.56 12.53
C ASP A 84 -10.19 6.54 12.36
N SER A 85 -10.55 5.84 13.44
CA SER A 85 -11.60 4.82 13.43
C SER A 85 -12.99 5.35 13.08
N SER A 86 -13.23 6.66 13.23
CA SER A 86 -14.49 7.31 12.88
C SER A 86 -14.52 7.83 11.44
N MET A 87 -13.36 7.87 10.78
CA MET A 87 -13.24 8.30 9.39
C MET A 87 -13.88 7.27 8.46
N LYS A 88 -14.81 7.78 7.66
CA LYS A 88 -15.53 7.04 6.62
C LYS A 88 -14.75 7.01 5.31
N LEU A 89 -15.10 6.04 4.46
CA LEU A 89 -14.45 5.84 3.16
C LEU A 89 -14.52 7.06 2.25
N ASP A 90 -15.67 7.74 2.18
CA ASP A 90 -15.88 8.95 1.37
C ASP A 90 -14.95 10.10 1.80
N ALA A 91 -14.91 10.39 3.10
CA ALA A 91 -14.06 11.43 3.67
C ALA A 91 -12.57 11.12 3.49
N ALA A 92 -12.16 9.86 3.65
CA ALA A 92 -10.78 9.43 3.40
C ALA A 92 -10.40 9.60 1.92
N ARG A 93 -11.32 9.28 1.00
CA ARG A 93 -11.14 9.48 -0.44
C ARG A 93 -10.99 10.95 -0.81
N GLU A 94 -11.83 11.83 -0.27
CA GLU A 94 -11.72 13.27 -0.48
C GLU A 94 -10.40 13.83 0.06
N LYS A 95 -10.01 13.43 1.27
CA LYS A 95 -8.74 13.83 1.89
C LYS A 95 -7.55 13.47 1.02
N CYS A 96 -7.47 12.21 0.58
CA CYS A 96 -6.34 11.74 -0.21
C CYS A 96 -6.36 12.26 -1.65
N LEU A 97 -7.53 12.65 -2.18
CA LEU A 97 -7.63 13.27 -3.50
C LEU A 97 -7.05 14.69 -3.51
N ALA A 98 -7.16 15.43 -2.39
CA ALA A 98 -6.58 16.77 -2.28
C ALA A 98 -5.03 16.77 -2.31
N GLU A 99 -4.41 15.61 -2.05
CA GLU A 99 -2.95 15.43 -1.99
C GLU A 99 -2.40 14.62 -3.18
N TYR A 100 -3.25 14.20 -4.12
CA TYR A 100 -2.95 13.30 -5.25
C TYR A 100 -2.75 14.08 -6.56
#